data_AF-A0ABD7D6S1-F1
#
_entry.id   AF-A0ABD7D6S1-F1
#
_cell.length_a   1.000
_cell.length_b   1.000
_cell.length_c   1.000
_cell.angle_alpha   90.00
_cell.angle_beta   90.00
_cell.angle_gamma   90.00
#
_symmetry.space_group_name_H-M   'P 1'
#
loop_
_entity.id
_entity.type
_entity.pdbx_description
1 polymer ?
#
loop_
_entity_poly.entity_id
_entity_poly.type
_entity_poly.pdbx_seq_one_letter_code
_entity_poly.pdbx_strand_id
1 'polypeptide(L)'
;MLTVGGTVPAGLFGAVAVLVGITASTLRAHISRGNSEVPQPQALVGGRDQWARAVADDWVEARQRSHEGVRATMSADDRDQLSRGAAEVRDHFAADFHGTLWGRPDVRKRWILRARNEDSVREIADALAWNVASSLDRVLPTHLLGHTVENAVLHDFAEAIDLNREVQARPKKSAKTKDWLHLWVSRPVAGMLAWFIRHHPESAHYYIGEITRESHTRWDIPAKDTLSTLRQYVITEGNLSVEDAESFFALLTPPEKND
;
A
#
# COMPACT_ATOMS: atom_id res chain seq x y z
N MET A 1 -21.91 35.46 -8.49
CA MET A 1 -22.16 35.16 -9.91
C MET A 1 -20.91 35.55 -10.68
N LEU A 2 -20.39 34.62 -11.49
CA LEU A 2 -19.25 34.69 -12.41
C LEU A 2 -17.82 34.62 -11.83
N THR A 3 -17.42 33.36 -11.63
CA THR A 3 -16.21 32.67 -12.10
C THR A 3 -15.12 33.47 -12.82
N VAL A 4 -13.87 33.26 -12.38
CA VAL A 4 -12.69 33.18 -13.26
C VAL A 4 -11.85 31.98 -12.83
N GLY A 5 -11.81 30.96 -13.67
CA GLY A 5 -10.93 29.80 -13.55
C GLY A 5 -9.50 30.18 -13.93
N GLY A 6 -8.55 29.76 -13.10
CA GLY A 6 -7.11 29.87 -13.38
C GLY A 6 -6.65 28.72 -14.24
N THR A 7 -6.49 28.98 -15.53
CA THR A 7 -5.87 28.12 -16.55
C THR A 7 -4.37 27.99 -16.24
N VAL A 8 -3.89 26.78 -15.91
CA VAL A 8 -2.45 26.49 -15.90
C VAL A 8 -2.02 26.13 -17.33
N PRO A 9 -1.08 26.86 -17.97
CA PRO A 9 -0.67 26.56 -19.32
C PRO A 9 0.14 25.26 -19.39
N ALA A 10 -0.12 24.51 -20.45
CA ALA A 10 0.46 23.22 -20.77
C ALA A 10 1.99 23.28 -21.04
N GLY A 11 2.65 22.16 -20.78
CA GLY A 11 3.92 21.80 -21.43
C GLY A 11 5.18 22.41 -20.81
N LEU A 12 5.60 21.91 -19.65
CA LEU A 12 6.96 22.13 -19.18
C LEU A 12 7.52 20.89 -18.50
N PHE A 13 8.73 20.50 -18.94
CA PHE A 13 9.65 19.54 -18.34
C PHE A 13 9.62 19.50 -16.79
N GLY A 14 9.50 20.66 -16.15
CA GLY A 14 9.43 20.78 -14.69
C GLY A 14 8.11 20.31 -14.09
N ALA A 15 6.98 20.52 -14.77
CA ALA A 15 5.67 20.07 -14.28
C ALA A 15 5.60 18.54 -14.29
N VAL A 16 6.03 17.89 -15.38
CA VAL A 16 6.08 16.43 -15.43
C VAL A 16 7.12 15.90 -14.41
N ALA A 17 8.35 16.41 -14.40
CA ALA A 17 9.38 15.97 -13.44
C ALA A 17 8.94 16.09 -11.96
N VAL A 18 8.30 17.20 -11.59
CA VAL A 18 7.73 17.41 -10.25
C VAL A 18 6.56 16.45 -9.99
N LEU A 19 5.72 16.18 -10.98
CA LEU A 19 4.60 15.23 -10.86
C LEU A 19 5.05 13.77 -10.67
N VAL A 20 6.18 13.35 -11.29
CA VAL A 20 6.75 12.00 -11.12
C VAL A 20 7.76 11.88 -9.97
N GLY A 21 7.95 12.94 -9.18
CA GLY A 21 8.83 12.93 -8.01
C GLY A 21 10.32 12.76 -8.35
N ILE A 22 10.74 13.10 -9.58
CA ILE A 22 12.13 13.00 -10.03
C ILE A 22 12.69 14.36 -10.42
N THR A 23 14.01 14.52 -10.36
CA THR A 23 14.62 15.76 -10.85
C THR A 23 14.55 15.83 -12.38
N ALA A 24 14.41 17.05 -12.94
CA ALA A 24 14.41 17.24 -14.39
C ALA A 24 15.72 16.77 -15.06
N SER A 25 16.83 16.71 -14.31
CA SER A 25 18.10 16.10 -14.73
C SER A 25 18.04 14.58 -14.81
N THR A 26 17.40 13.92 -13.84
CA THR A 26 17.18 12.46 -13.83
C THR A 26 16.29 12.06 -15.00
N LEU A 27 15.22 12.81 -15.27
CA LEU A 27 14.33 12.59 -16.41
C LEU A 27 15.09 12.65 -17.75
N ARG A 28 15.91 13.69 -17.95
CA ARG A 28 16.76 13.82 -19.15
C ARG A 28 17.76 12.67 -19.30
N ALA A 29 18.33 12.19 -18.21
CA ALA A 29 19.27 11.08 -18.23
C ALA A 29 18.58 9.75 -18.59
N HIS A 30 17.33 9.52 -18.17
CA HIS A 30 16.57 8.34 -18.56
C HIS A 30 16.19 8.35 -20.04
N ILE A 31 15.75 9.51 -20.55
CA ILE A 31 15.41 9.68 -21.97
C ILE A 31 16.64 9.47 -22.85
N SER A 32 17.79 10.06 -22.49
CA SER A 32 19.02 9.93 -23.30
C SER A 32 19.60 8.52 -23.31
N ARG A 33 19.31 7.71 -22.28
CA ARG A 33 19.73 6.31 -22.18
C ARG A 33 18.72 5.32 -22.76
N GLY A 34 17.57 5.81 -23.26
CA GLY A 34 16.52 4.97 -23.80
C GLY A 34 15.90 4.03 -22.76
N ASN A 35 15.82 4.46 -21.49
CA ASN A 35 15.20 3.65 -20.44
C ASN A 35 13.71 3.44 -20.74
N SER A 36 13.26 2.19 -20.80
CA SER A 36 11.87 1.82 -21.12
C SER A 36 10.86 2.24 -20.05
N GLU A 37 11.32 2.62 -18.86
CA GLU A 37 10.48 3.08 -17.75
C GLU A 37 9.99 4.52 -17.91
N VAL A 38 10.51 5.27 -18.88
CA VAL A 38 10.09 6.64 -19.19
C VAL A 38 9.51 6.69 -20.60
N PRO A 39 8.26 7.16 -20.78
CA PRO A 39 7.68 7.29 -22.11
C PRO A 39 8.49 8.29 -22.94
N GLN A 40 8.74 7.95 -24.20
CA GLN A 40 9.42 8.87 -25.11
C GLN A 40 8.56 10.11 -25.36
N PRO A 41 9.19 11.28 -25.51
CA PRO A 41 8.45 12.49 -25.83
C PRO A 41 7.84 12.41 -27.24
N GLN A 42 6.63 12.95 -27.37
CA GLN A 42 5.86 12.90 -28.61
C GLN A 42 6.15 14.10 -29.53
N ALA A 43 6.69 15.18 -28.96
CA ALA A 43 7.07 16.36 -29.72
C ALA A 43 8.29 17.05 -29.11
N LEU A 44 9.02 17.77 -29.97
CA LEU A 44 10.09 18.67 -29.60
C LEU A 44 9.68 20.10 -30.00
N VAL A 45 9.31 20.93 -29.03
CA VAL A 45 8.85 22.31 -29.29
C VAL A 45 9.86 23.29 -28.70
N GLY A 46 10.53 24.06 -29.56
CA GLY A 46 11.55 25.02 -29.13
C GLY A 46 12.74 24.37 -28.41
N GLY A 47 13.11 23.14 -28.79
CA GLY A 47 14.19 22.38 -28.16
C GLY A 47 13.82 21.75 -26.80
N ARG A 48 12.53 21.69 -26.46
CA ARG A 48 12.03 21.04 -25.23
C ARG A 48 11.16 19.85 -25.58
N ASP A 49 11.42 18.73 -24.91
CA ASP A 49 10.60 17.53 -24.99
C ASP A 49 9.21 17.79 -24.42
N GLN A 50 8.19 17.29 -25.12
CA GLN A 50 6.78 17.45 -24.77
C GLN A 50 6.07 16.10 -24.78
N TRP A 51 5.19 15.93 -23.80
CA TRP A 51 4.27 14.79 -23.67
C TRP A 51 2.84 15.29 -23.77
N ALA A 52 1.97 14.52 -24.42
CA ALA A 52 0.54 14.70 -24.23
C ALA A 52 0.19 14.50 -22.75
N ARG A 53 -0.77 15.29 -22.28
CA ARG A 53 -1.25 15.22 -20.89
C ARG A 53 -1.66 13.80 -20.51
N ALA A 54 -2.40 13.10 -21.37
CA ALA A 54 -2.80 11.72 -21.14
C ALA A 54 -1.61 10.78 -20.89
N VAL A 55 -0.51 10.91 -21.64
CA VAL A 55 0.69 10.09 -21.44
C VAL A 55 1.42 10.43 -20.14
N ALA A 56 1.45 11.71 -19.78
CA ALA A 56 2.03 12.12 -18.50
C ALA A 56 1.19 11.62 -17.31
N ASP A 57 -0.14 11.72 -17.40
CA ASP A 57 -1.09 11.27 -16.38
C ASP A 57 -1.00 9.74 -16.23
N ASP A 58 -1.06 8.98 -17.33
CA ASP A 58 -0.90 7.51 -17.34
C ASP A 58 0.44 7.07 -16.73
N TRP A 59 1.52 7.81 -17.00
CA TRP A 59 2.85 7.49 -16.48
C TRP A 59 3.00 7.79 -14.98
N VAL A 60 2.49 8.93 -14.53
CA VAL A 60 2.42 9.26 -13.09
C VAL A 60 1.63 8.18 -12.35
N GLU A 61 0.50 7.78 -12.92
CA GLU A 61 -0.37 6.74 -12.39
C GLU A 61 0.35 5.37 -12.33
N ALA A 62 1.03 4.96 -13.40
CA ALA A 62 1.82 3.73 -13.43
C ALA A 62 2.92 3.74 -12.36
N ARG A 63 3.56 4.89 -12.13
CA ARG A 63 4.58 5.04 -11.08
C ARG A 63 3.98 4.99 -9.68
N GLN A 64 2.83 5.64 -9.45
CA GLN A 64 2.14 5.59 -8.16
C GLN A 64 1.73 4.17 -7.79
N ARG A 65 1.34 3.33 -8.77
CA ARG A 65 1.00 1.92 -8.55
C ARG A 65 2.18 0.96 -8.54
N SER A 66 3.38 1.42 -8.86
CA SER A 66 4.58 0.59 -8.75
C SER A 66 4.89 0.26 -7.29
N HIS A 67 5.68 -0.78 -7.04
CA HIS A 67 6.20 -1.12 -5.71
C HIS A 67 6.77 0.10 -4.97
N GLU A 68 7.59 0.90 -5.66
CA GLU A 68 8.19 2.12 -5.13
C GLU A 68 7.14 3.21 -4.82
N GLY A 69 6.13 3.36 -5.69
CA GLY A 69 5.04 4.32 -5.49
C GLY A 69 4.15 3.95 -4.30
N VAL A 70 3.77 2.68 -4.19
CA VAL A 70 3.01 2.14 -3.05
C VAL A 70 3.77 2.36 -1.75
N ARG A 71 5.08 2.06 -1.74
CA ARG A 71 5.94 2.34 -0.59
C ARG A 71 5.95 3.82 -0.22
N ALA A 72 6.18 4.69 -1.20
CA ALA A 72 6.29 6.12 -0.97
C ALA A 72 4.97 6.70 -0.40
N THR A 73 3.83 6.29 -0.94
CA THR A 73 2.51 6.70 -0.44
C THR A 73 2.26 6.20 0.98
N MET A 74 2.57 4.92 1.26
CA MET A 74 2.25 4.29 2.55
C MET A 74 3.27 4.58 3.66
N SER A 75 4.38 5.25 3.33
CA SER A 75 5.44 5.66 4.25
C SER A 75 5.62 7.18 4.36
N ALA A 76 4.75 7.98 3.71
CA ALA A 76 4.97 9.42 3.52
C ALA A 76 5.15 10.22 4.83
N ASP A 77 4.51 9.78 5.91
CA ASP A 77 4.52 10.47 7.20
C ASP A 77 5.63 10.01 8.16
N ASP A 78 6.45 9.02 7.78
CA ASP A 78 7.53 8.51 8.62
C ASP A 78 8.90 9.05 8.20
N ARG A 79 9.68 9.52 9.19
CA ARG A 79 11.01 10.09 8.99
C ARG A 79 12.02 9.14 8.34
N ASP A 80 11.83 7.84 8.53
CA ASP A 80 12.72 6.79 8.04
C ASP A 80 12.11 6.06 6.82
N GLN A 81 11.03 6.62 6.25
CA GLN A 81 10.27 6.03 5.13
C GLN A 81 9.79 4.61 5.42
N LEU A 82 9.52 4.30 6.70
CA LEU A 82 8.91 3.05 7.12
C LEU A 82 7.40 3.09 6.87
N SER A 83 6.82 1.94 6.51
CA SER A 83 5.38 1.78 6.50
C SER A 83 4.83 2.03 7.90
N ARG A 84 3.58 2.49 8.02
CA ARG A 84 2.97 2.80 9.33
C ARG A 84 3.12 1.65 10.35
N GLY A 85 2.91 0.40 9.93
CA GLY A 85 3.10 -0.77 10.79
C GLY A 85 4.56 -0.98 11.20
N ALA A 86 5.52 -0.80 10.28
CA ALA A 86 6.94 -0.91 10.60
C ALA A 86 7.42 0.22 11.53
N ALA A 87 6.89 1.44 11.37
CA ALA A 87 7.15 2.56 12.27
C ALA A 87 6.62 2.28 13.69
N GLU A 88 5.42 1.70 13.83
CA GLU A 88 4.90 1.27 15.13
C GLU A 88 5.76 0.18 15.79
N VAL A 89 6.26 -0.78 15.00
CA VAL A 89 7.22 -1.79 15.49
C VAL A 89 8.50 -1.10 15.98
N ARG A 90 9.06 -0.15 15.22
CA ARG A 90 10.22 0.64 15.65
C ARG A 90 9.93 1.33 16.98
N ASP A 91 8.82 2.06 17.08
CA ASP A 91 8.53 2.89 18.26
C ASP A 91 8.29 2.01 19.51
N HIS A 92 7.65 0.86 19.34
CA HIS A 92 7.47 -0.13 20.40
C HIS A 92 8.81 -0.69 20.89
N PHE A 93 9.66 -1.19 19.99
CA PHE A 93 10.95 -1.75 20.36
C PHE A 93 11.93 -0.68 20.89
N ALA A 94 11.84 0.56 20.42
CA ALA A 94 12.64 1.66 20.94
C ALA A 94 12.33 1.90 22.42
N ALA A 95 11.04 1.92 22.78
CA ALA A 95 10.60 2.04 24.17
C ALA A 95 11.08 0.85 25.03
N ASP A 96 10.95 -0.38 24.53
CA ASP A 96 11.37 -1.60 25.22
C ASP A 96 12.89 -1.67 25.43
N PHE A 97 13.66 -1.36 24.39
CA PHE A 97 15.12 -1.32 24.48
C PHE A 97 15.59 -0.21 25.41
N HIS A 98 14.99 0.98 25.34
CA HIS A 98 15.30 2.06 26.28
C HIS A 98 14.95 1.67 27.73
N GLY A 99 13.78 1.08 27.96
CA GLY A 99 13.38 0.57 29.28
C GLY A 99 14.36 -0.47 29.82
N THR A 100 14.84 -1.36 28.95
CA THR A 100 15.82 -2.40 29.30
C THR A 100 17.21 -1.85 29.56
N LEU A 101 17.70 -0.92 28.73
CA LEU A 101 19.07 -0.41 28.77
C LEU A 101 19.26 0.72 29.80
N TRP A 102 18.26 1.59 29.94
CA TRP A 102 18.29 2.72 30.86
C TRP A 102 17.47 2.49 32.12
N GLY A 103 16.23 2.02 31.99
CA GLY A 103 15.28 1.88 33.11
C GLY A 103 15.76 0.92 34.21
N ARG A 104 16.65 0.00 33.86
CA ARG A 104 17.22 -1.00 34.77
C ARG A 104 18.57 -0.56 35.36
N PRO A 105 18.68 -0.29 36.68
CA PRO A 105 19.93 0.15 37.30
C PRO A 105 21.09 -0.82 37.16
N ASP A 106 20.82 -2.13 37.13
CA ASP A 106 21.83 -3.18 36.97
C ASP A 106 22.42 -3.22 35.55
N VAL A 107 21.63 -2.86 34.54
CA VAL A 107 22.08 -2.74 33.14
C VAL A 107 22.75 -1.39 32.89
N ARG A 108 22.17 -0.30 33.41
CA ARG A 108 22.75 1.05 33.34
C ARG A 108 24.19 1.09 33.86
N LYS A 109 24.48 0.33 34.91
CA LYS A 109 25.84 0.20 35.49
C LYS A 109 26.86 -0.53 34.60
N ARG A 110 26.44 -1.17 33.50
CA ARG A 110 27.33 -1.86 32.54
C ARG A 110 27.84 -0.92 31.45
N TRP A 111 27.19 0.22 31.26
CA TRP A 111 27.64 1.25 30.33
C TRP A 111 28.95 1.88 30.80
N ILE A 112 29.86 2.10 29.85
CA ILE A 112 31.08 2.88 30.08
C ILE A 112 30.71 4.29 30.54
N LEU A 113 31.46 4.86 31.48
CA LEU A 113 31.08 6.11 32.17
C LEU A 113 30.77 7.26 31.21
N ARG A 114 31.58 7.44 30.16
CA ARG A 114 31.39 8.50 29.16
C ARG A 114 30.07 8.41 28.37
N ALA A 115 29.50 7.21 28.26
CA ALA A 115 28.27 6.95 27.50
C ALA A 115 27.10 6.58 28.43
N ARG A 116 27.28 6.66 29.75
CA ARG A 116 26.22 6.40 30.74
C ARG A 116 25.38 7.66 30.95
N ASN A 117 24.69 8.08 29.91
CA ASN A 117 23.69 9.13 29.95
C ASN A 117 22.46 8.66 29.16
N GLU A 118 21.31 9.25 29.47
CA GLU A 118 20.02 8.80 28.91
C GLU A 118 19.96 8.98 27.40
N ASP A 119 20.50 10.07 26.88
CA ASP A 119 20.44 10.41 25.46
C ASP A 119 21.23 9.41 24.60
N SER A 120 22.47 9.08 24.99
CA SER A 120 23.26 8.06 24.30
C SER A 120 22.60 6.68 24.34
N VAL A 121 21.88 6.35 25.42
CA VAL A 121 21.15 5.08 25.51
C VAL A 121 19.91 5.10 24.61
N ARG A 122 19.21 6.24 24.54
CA ARG A 122 18.06 6.44 23.65
C ARG A 122 18.46 6.33 22.18
N GLU A 123 19.56 6.96 21.78
CA GLU A 123 20.09 6.84 20.42
C GLU A 123 20.38 5.38 20.03
N ILE A 124 20.98 4.60 20.93
CA ILE A 124 21.25 3.18 20.68
C ILE A 124 19.96 2.35 20.67
N ALA A 125 19.01 2.63 21.55
CA ALA A 125 17.71 1.97 21.57
C ALA A 125 16.95 2.21 20.25
N ASP A 126 16.92 3.46 19.77
CA ASP A 126 16.30 3.85 18.51
C ASP A 126 16.99 3.15 17.33
N ALA A 127 18.33 3.10 17.31
CA ALA A 127 19.09 2.42 16.26
C ALA A 127 18.83 0.91 16.24
N LEU A 128 18.73 0.26 17.41
CA LEU A 128 18.38 -1.16 17.50
C LEU A 128 16.95 -1.41 17.02
N ALA A 129 16.01 -0.56 17.42
CA ALA A 129 14.63 -0.68 17.01
C ALA A 129 14.42 -0.47 15.51
N TRP A 130 15.14 0.49 14.91
CA TRP A 130 15.15 0.69 13.47
C TRP A 130 15.66 -0.56 12.72
N ASN A 131 16.68 -1.25 13.26
CA ASN A 131 17.16 -2.51 12.67
C ASN A 131 16.08 -3.61 12.70
N VAL A 132 15.29 -3.69 13.78
CA VAL A 132 14.17 -4.63 13.88
C VAL A 132 13.10 -4.30 12.84
N ALA A 133 12.66 -3.04 12.78
CA ALA A 133 11.63 -2.60 11.84
C ALA A 133 12.04 -2.76 10.37
N SER A 134 13.28 -2.40 10.02
CA SER A 134 13.79 -2.55 8.65
C SER A 134 14.09 -4.00 8.25
N SER A 135 14.15 -4.92 9.22
CA SER A 135 14.42 -6.35 8.99
C SER A 135 13.19 -7.24 9.22
N LEU A 136 11.98 -6.68 9.26
CA LEU A 136 10.74 -7.45 9.47
C LEU A 136 10.60 -8.63 8.49
N ASP A 137 10.96 -8.45 7.22
CA ASP A 137 10.94 -9.51 6.19
C ASP A 137 11.84 -10.72 6.53
N ARG A 138 12.86 -10.54 7.39
CA ARG A 138 13.72 -11.64 7.85
C ARG A 138 13.08 -12.46 8.96
N VAL A 139 12.17 -11.86 9.72
CA VAL A 139 11.46 -12.50 10.82
C VAL A 139 10.23 -13.21 10.30
N LEU A 140 9.50 -12.57 9.38
CA LEU A 140 8.31 -13.11 8.78
C LEU A 140 8.44 -13.14 7.25
N PRO A 141 8.47 -14.33 6.61
CA PRO A 141 8.65 -14.43 5.18
C PRO A 141 7.41 -13.93 4.43
N THR A 142 7.48 -12.68 4.00
CA THR A 142 6.37 -11.88 3.44
C THR A 142 5.69 -12.53 2.23
N HIS A 143 6.46 -13.25 1.40
CA HIS A 143 5.92 -14.01 0.27
C HIS A 143 5.10 -15.24 0.71
N LEU A 144 5.54 -15.96 1.75
CA LEU A 144 4.78 -17.10 2.27
C LEU A 144 3.52 -16.63 2.98
N LEU A 145 3.62 -15.53 3.74
CA LEU A 145 2.46 -14.91 4.35
C LEU A 145 1.46 -14.48 3.28
N GLY A 146 1.91 -13.72 2.28
CA GLY A 146 1.04 -13.20 1.23
C GLY A 146 0.27 -14.31 0.52
N HIS A 147 0.94 -15.40 0.15
CA HIS A 147 0.27 -16.55 -0.46
C HIS A 147 -0.70 -17.26 0.50
N THR A 148 -0.38 -17.30 1.80
CA THR A 148 -1.30 -17.86 2.81
C THR A 148 -2.55 -17.00 2.96
N VAL A 149 -2.40 -15.66 3.02
CA VAL A 149 -3.53 -14.72 3.09
C VAL A 149 -4.37 -14.79 1.82
N GLU A 150 -3.73 -14.82 0.64
CA GLU A 150 -4.41 -15.01 -0.66
C GLU A 150 -5.31 -16.25 -0.64
N ASN A 151 -4.75 -17.42 -0.31
CA ASN A 151 -5.52 -18.66 -0.26
C ASN A 151 -6.65 -18.62 0.78
N ALA A 152 -6.41 -18.01 1.94
CA ALA A 152 -7.42 -17.89 2.99
C ALA A 152 -8.59 -17.00 2.55
N VAL A 153 -8.32 -15.86 1.90
CA VAL A 153 -9.36 -14.99 1.35
C VAL A 153 -10.17 -15.71 0.26
N LEU A 154 -9.48 -16.39 -0.66
CA LEU A 154 -10.15 -17.14 -1.73
C LEU A 154 -10.98 -18.30 -1.17
N HIS A 155 -10.56 -18.89 -0.06
CA HIS A 155 -11.34 -19.91 0.64
C HIS A 155 -12.62 -19.33 1.26
N ASP A 156 -12.53 -18.20 1.98
CA ASP A 156 -13.71 -17.52 2.53
C ASP A 156 -14.70 -17.11 1.42
N PHE A 157 -14.20 -16.67 0.26
CA PHE A 157 -15.02 -16.39 -0.91
C PHE A 157 -15.70 -17.64 -1.47
N ALA A 158 -14.99 -18.77 -1.55
CA ALA A 158 -15.55 -20.03 -1.99
C ALA A 158 -16.70 -20.48 -1.06
N GLU A 159 -16.51 -20.39 0.26
CA GLU A 159 -17.55 -20.69 1.25
C GLU A 159 -18.77 -19.78 1.09
N ALA A 160 -18.55 -18.48 0.87
CA ALA A 160 -19.64 -17.52 0.61
C ALA A 160 -20.49 -17.93 -0.60
N ILE A 161 -19.82 -18.32 -1.69
CA ILE A 161 -20.45 -18.69 -2.95
C ILE A 161 -21.21 -20.01 -2.81
N ASP A 162 -20.62 -21.00 -2.15
CA ASP A 162 -21.26 -22.30 -1.95
C ASP A 162 -22.49 -22.17 -1.03
N LEU A 163 -22.41 -21.38 0.04
CA LEU A 163 -23.56 -21.08 0.89
C LEU A 163 -24.69 -20.40 0.10
N ASN A 164 -24.36 -19.44 -0.77
CA ASN A 164 -25.35 -18.79 -1.63
C ASN A 164 -26.03 -19.79 -2.59
N ARG A 165 -25.25 -20.69 -3.19
CA ARG A 165 -25.78 -21.77 -4.05
C ARG A 165 -26.75 -22.68 -3.29
N GLU A 166 -26.42 -23.07 -2.06
CA GLU A 166 -27.29 -23.87 -1.21
C GLU A 166 -28.61 -23.16 -0.88
N VAL A 167 -28.56 -21.85 -0.57
CA VAL A 167 -29.74 -21.04 -0.29
C VAL A 167 -30.64 -20.95 -1.52
N GLN A 168 -30.06 -20.76 -2.71
CA GLN A 168 -30.80 -20.68 -3.97
C GLN A 168 -31.45 -22.01 -4.38
N ALA A 169 -30.85 -23.15 -4.00
CA ALA A 169 -31.40 -24.48 -4.26
C ALA A 169 -32.64 -24.81 -3.41
N ARG A 170 -32.94 -24.03 -2.36
CA ARG A 170 -34.10 -24.26 -1.49
C ARG A 170 -35.41 -23.81 -2.19
N PRO A 171 -36.51 -24.56 -2.05
CA PRO A 171 -37.78 -24.21 -2.69
C PRO A 171 -38.29 -22.85 -2.20
N LYS A 172 -38.51 -21.93 -3.16
CA LYS A 172 -38.85 -20.52 -2.98
C LYS A 172 -40.22 -20.35 -2.29
N LYS A 173 -40.26 -20.15 -0.97
CA LYS A 173 -41.45 -19.60 -0.28
C LYS A 173 -41.46 -18.06 -0.18
N SER A 174 -40.36 -17.37 -0.50
CA SER A 174 -40.35 -15.90 -0.56
C SER A 174 -39.22 -15.38 -1.47
N ALA A 175 -39.35 -15.56 -2.77
CA ALA A 175 -38.41 -14.97 -3.72
C ALA A 175 -38.75 -13.48 -3.93
N LYS A 176 -38.16 -12.61 -3.11
CA LYS A 176 -38.17 -11.16 -3.33
C LYS A 176 -36.83 -10.45 -3.10
N THR A 177 -35.71 -11.18 -3.03
CA THR A 177 -34.40 -10.54 -2.96
C THR A 177 -33.50 -11.13 -4.04
N LYS A 178 -33.38 -10.37 -5.14
CA LYS A 178 -32.25 -10.47 -6.06
C LYS A 178 -30.98 -10.01 -5.30
N ASP A 179 -29.84 -10.56 -5.72
CA ASP A 179 -28.48 -10.02 -5.51
C ASP A 179 -27.85 -10.16 -4.12
N TRP A 180 -27.72 -11.39 -3.61
CA TRP A 180 -26.93 -11.67 -2.40
C TRP A 180 -25.69 -12.52 -2.75
N LEU A 181 -24.81 -11.99 -3.62
CA LEU A 181 -23.40 -12.39 -3.62
C LEU A 181 -22.66 -11.52 -2.58
N HIS A 182 -23.00 -11.70 -1.31
CA HIS A 182 -22.22 -11.08 -0.24
C HIS A 182 -20.99 -11.93 -0.03
N LEU A 183 -19.93 -11.60 -0.75
CA LEU A 183 -18.59 -12.06 -0.41
C LEU A 183 -18.32 -11.64 1.04
N TRP A 184 -17.67 -12.53 1.79
CA TRP A 184 -17.27 -12.24 3.14
C TRP A 184 -15.84 -12.70 3.36
N VAL A 185 -15.19 -12.08 4.34
CA VAL A 185 -13.87 -12.47 4.81
C VAL A 185 -13.99 -12.69 6.31
N SER A 186 -13.50 -13.82 6.78
CA SER A 186 -13.49 -14.14 8.19
C SER A 186 -12.67 -13.12 8.97
N ARG A 187 -13.07 -12.85 10.21
CA ARG A 187 -12.38 -11.86 11.05
C ARG A 187 -10.87 -12.10 11.21
N PRO A 188 -10.37 -13.34 11.42
CA PRO A 188 -8.93 -13.59 11.48
C PRO A 188 -8.22 -13.26 10.16
N VAL A 189 -8.82 -13.57 9.02
CA VAL A 189 -8.25 -13.29 7.69
C VAL A 189 -8.25 -11.79 7.41
N ALA A 190 -9.34 -11.09 7.74
CA ALA A 190 -9.41 -9.63 7.63
C ALA A 190 -8.37 -8.93 8.52
N GLY A 191 -8.15 -9.43 9.74
CA GLY A 191 -7.08 -8.96 10.64
C GLY A 191 -5.68 -9.20 10.07
N MET A 192 -5.41 -10.37 9.52
CA MET A 192 -4.13 -10.67 8.88
C MET A 192 -3.90 -9.83 7.62
N LEU A 193 -4.95 -9.60 6.83
CA LEU A 193 -4.88 -8.73 5.65
C LEU A 193 -4.61 -7.28 6.05
N ALA A 194 -5.29 -6.77 7.08
CA ALA A 194 -5.04 -5.43 7.62
C ALA A 194 -3.60 -5.29 8.16
N TRP A 195 -3.11 -6.30 8.87
CA TRP A 195 -1.72 -6.34 9.33
C TRP A 195 -0.76 -6.29 8.13
N PHE A 196 -1.02 -7.09 7.10
CA PHE A 196 -0.18 -7.20 5.91
C PHE A 196 -0.10 -5.87 5.14
N ILE A 197 -1.23 -5.19 4.95
CA ILE A 197 -1.29 -3.85 4.35
C ILE A 197 -0.44 -2.84 5.14
N ARG A 198 -0.52 -2.86 6.47
CA ARG A 198 0.18 -1.88 7.31
C ARG A 198 1.70 -2.10 7.36
N HIS A 199 2.15 -3.34 7.33
CA HIS A 199 3.57 -3.67 7.54
C HIS A 199 4.32 -3.84 6.21
N HIS A 200 3.69 -4.45 5.21
CA HIS A 200 4.28 -4.76 3.92
C HIS A 200 3.36 -4.32 2.76
N PRO A 201 3.08 -3.01 2.62
CA PRO A 201 2.07 -2.51 1.68
C PRO A 201 2.37 -2.90 0.23
N GLU A 202 3.63 -2.92 -0.18
CA GLU A 202 3.99 -3.28 -1.55
C GLU A 202 3.65 -4.75 -1.86
N SER A 203 3.94 -5.66 -0.94
CA SER A 203 3.59 -7.08 -1.09
C SER A 203 2.08 -7.29 -0.99
N ALA A 204 1.41 -6.59 -0.07
CA ALA A 204 -0.05 -6.65 0.05
C ALA A 204 -0.75 -6.18 -1.23
N HIS A 205 -0.24 -5.13 -1.89
CA HIS A 205 -0.75 -4.63 -3.16
C HIS A 205 -0.70 -5.71 -4.25
N TYR A 206 0.44 -6.38 -4.37
CA TYR A 206 0.61 -7.51 -5.30
C TYR A 206 -0.39 -8.65 -5.03
N TYR A 207 -0.47 -9.14 -3.79
CA TYR A 207 -1.34 -10.29 -3.47
C TYR A 207 -2.83 -9.94 -3.53
N ILE A 208 -3.24 -8.71 -3.26
CA ILE A 208 -4.64 -8.28 -3.47
C ILE A 208 -4.97 -8.21 -4.96
N GLY A 209 -4.00 -7.84 -5.80
CA GLY A 209 -4.10 -7.99 -7.25
C GLY A 209 -4.35 -9.44 -7.67
N GLU A 210 -3.59 -10.39 -7.10
CA GLU A 210 -3.77 -11.82 -7.37
C GLU A 210 -5.13 -12.35 -6.88
N ILE A 211 -5.58 -11.96 -5.67
CA ILE A 211 -6.93 -12.29 -5.16
C ILE A 211 -7.99 -11.80 -6.15
N THR A 212 -7.85 -10.57 -6.65
CA THR A 212 -8.78 -9.96 -7.60
C THR A 212 -8.80 -10.73 -8.94
N ARG A 213 -7.61 -11.03 -9.48
CA ARG A 213 -7.44 -11.81 -10.71
C ARG A 213 -8.05 -13.21 -10.58
N GLU A 214 -7.78 -13.89 -9.47
CA GLU A 214 -8.22 -15.25 -9.23
C GLU A 214 -9.73 -15.32 -8.98
N SER A 215 -10.29 -14.34 -8.26
CA SER A 215 -11.74 -14.21 -8.03
C SER A 215 -12.52 -14.03 -9.33
N HIS A 216 -12.00 -13.17 -10.22
CA HIS A 216 -12.55 -13.01 -11.57
C HIS A 216 -12.45 -14.31 -12.38
N THR A 217 -11.28 -14.96 -12.36
CA THR A 217 -11.02 -16.17 -13.16
C THR A 217 -11.90 -17.36 -12.73
N ARG A 218 -12.10 -17.56 -11.42
CA ARG A 218 -12.85 -18.72 -10.89
C ARG A 218 -14.36 -18.52 -10.87
N TRP A 219 -14.81 -17.28 -10.61
CA TRP A 219 -16.20 -17.01 -10.26
C TRP A 219 -16.81 -15.82 -11.01
N ASP A 220 -16.10 -15.23 -11.98
CA ASP A 220 -16.54 -14.07 -12.76
C ASP A 220 -16.91 -12.85 -11.88
N ILE A 221 -16.25 -12.73 -10.73
CA ILE A 221 -16.47 -11.62 -9.80
C ILE A 221 -15.77 -10.36 -10.35
N PRO A 222 -16.49 -9.24 -10.50
CA PRO A 222 -15.88 -7.98 -10.90
C PRO A 222 -14.81 -7.52 -9.92
N ALA A 223 -13.71 -6.95 -10.44
CA ALA A 223 -12.62 -6.44 -9.61
C ALA A 223 -13.10 -5.42 -8.56
N LYS A 224 -14.03 -4.55 -8.95
CA LYS A 224 -14.65 -3.55 -8.07
C LYS A 224 -15.33 -4.18 -6.85
N ASP A 225 -16.01 -5.31 -7.04
CA ASP A 225 -16.75 -5.99 -5.97
C ASP A 225 -15.79 -6.70 -5.01
N THR A 226 -14.72 -7.30 -5.56
CA THR A 226 -13.64 -7.88 -4.76
C THR A 226 -12.96 -6.81 -3.91
N LEU A 227 -12.49 -5.71 -4.52
CA LEU A 227 -11.80 -4.62 -3.82
C LEU A 227 -12.70 -3.93 -2.79
N SER A 228 -13.97 -3.69 -3.13
CA SER A 228 -14.95 -3.11 -2.20
C SER A 228 -15.17 -4.00 -0.98
N THR A 229 -15.29 -5.31 -1.20
CA THR A 229 -15.41 -6.31 -0.12
C THR A 229 -14.18 -6.27 0.78
N LEU A 230 -12.98 -6.43 0.20
CA LEU A 230 -11.74 -6.45 0.99
C LEU A 230 -11.56 -5.16 1.79
N ARG A 231 -11.79 -4.00 1.19
CA ARG A 231 -11.73 -2.70 1.87
C ARG A 231 -12.69 -2.64 3.06
N GLN A 232 -13.93 -3.07 2.86
CA GLN A 232 -14.93 -3.07 3.93
C GLN A 232 -14.48 -3.94 5.11
N TYR A 233 -14.02 -5.17 4.84
CA TYR A 233 -13.63 -6.11 5.90
C TYR A 233 -12.34 -5.71 6.62
N VAL A 234 -11.33 -5.15 5.93
CA VAL A 234 -10.13 -4.67 6.64
C VAL A 234 -10.44 -3.49 7.56
N ILE A 235 -11.44 -2.67 7.24
CA ILE A 235 -11.91 -1.58 8.10
C ILE A 235 -12.70 -2.14 9.30
N THR A 236 -13.72 -2.97 9.05
CA THR A 236 -14.65 -3.39 10.11
C THR A 236 -14.13 -4.51 10.98
N GLU A 237 -13.48 -5.51 10.39
CA GLU A 237 -13.01 -6.71 11.09
C GLU A 237 -11.50 -6.67 11.34
N GLY A 238 -10.75 -6.03 10.44
CA GLY A 238 -9.29 -5.89 10.53
C GLY A 238 -8.79 -4.69 11.34
N ASN A 239 -9.69 -3.75 11.72
CA ASN A 239 -9.36 -2.51 12.42
C ASN A 239 -8.32 -1.63 11.70
N LEU A 240 -8.24 -1.70 10.37
CA LEU A 240 -7.47 -0.74 9.59
C LEU A 240 -8.15 0.62 9.68
N SER A 241 -7.39 1.70 9.84
CA SER A 241 -7.97 3.04 9.83
C SER A 241 -8.61 3.31 8.47
N VAL A 242 -9.71 4.07 8.45
CA VAL A 242 -10.40 4.42 7.20
C VAL A 242 -9.45 5.17 6.26
N GLU A 243 -8.61 6.05 6.80
CA GLU A 243 -7.59 6.79 6.04
C GLU A 243 -6.56 5.87 5.37
N ASP A 244 -5.99 4.92 6.11
CA ASP A 244 -5.02 3.97 5.56
C ASP A 244 -5.67 3.06 4.51
N ALA A 245 -6.90 2.62 4.76
CA ALA A 245 -7.66 1.79 3.84
C ALA A 245 -7.95 2.55 2.53
N GLU A 246 -8.49 3.77 2.59
CA GLU A 246 -8.77 4.54 1.39
C GLU A 246 -7.50 4.89 0.61
N SER A 247 -6.44 5.32 1.30
CA SER A 247 -5.15 5.63 0.67
C SER A 247 -4.57 4.42 -0.05
N PHE A 248 -4.62 3.24 0.57
CA PHE A 248 -4.10 2.01 -0.01
C PHE A 248 -4.97 1.48 -1.18
N PHE A 249 -6.29 1.41 -1.01
CA PHE A 249 -7.18 0.86 -2.05
C PHE A 249 -7.35 1.80 -3.26
N ALA A 250 -7.08 3.10 -3.10
CA ALA A 250 -6.96 4.02 -4.23
C ALA A 250 -5.84 3.60 -5.21
N LEU A 251 -4.75 2.99 -4.69
CA LEU A 251 -3.64 2.49 -5.51
C LEU A 251 -3.98 1.18 -6.25
N LEU A 252 -5.08 0.50 -5.90
CA LEU A 252 -5.52 -0.75 -6.53
C LEU A 252 -6.61 -0.55 -7.59
N THR A 253 -7.32 0.58 -7.52
CA THR A 253 -8.46 0.86 -8.40
C THR A 253 -8.01 1.67 -9.61
N PRO A 254 -8.21 1.20 -10.86
CA PRO A 254 -8.07 2.04 -12.04
C PRO A 254 -9.10 3.19 -11.99
N PRO A 255 -8.76 4.43 -12.34
CA PRO A 255 -9.72 5.51 -12.43
C PRO A 255 -10.77 5.16 -13.50
N GLU A 256 -11.99 5.65 -13.30
CA GLU A 256 -12.99 5.63 -14.36
C GLU A 256 -12.39 6.38 -15.57
N LYS A 257 -12.30 5.70 -16.72
CA LYS A 257 -11.96 6.36 -17.98
C LYS A 257 -13.02 7.43 -18.21
N ASN A 258 -12.64 8.69 -18.07
CA ASN A 258 -13.43 9.78 -18.63
C ASN A 258 -13.26 9.70 -20.15
N ASP A 259 -14.30 9.20 -20.83
CA ASP A 259 -14.46 9.30 -22.28
C ASP A 259 -14.62 10.76 -22.73
#